data_AF-A0A1G9XK18-F1
#
_entry.id   AF-A0A1G9XK18-F1
#
_cell.length_a   1.000
_cell.length_b   1.000
_cell.length_c   1.000
_cell.angle_alpha   90.00
_cell.angle_beta   90.00
_cell.angle_gamma   90.00
#
_symmetry.space_group_name_H-M   'P 1'
#
loop_
_entity.id
_entity.type
_entity.pdbx_description
1 polymer ?
#
loop_
_entity_poly.entity_id
_entity_poly.type
_entity_poly.pdbx_seq_one_letter_code
_entity_poly.pdbx_strand_id
1 'polypeptide(L)'
;MEELSRKLSEIDELETWKDHVQGLSRSQRAQAYKEAQPLWVYRMIRECKLYLHPDVIIQLEGQNWLPSDLQKRMIWDSLIGSDESYNSKKRMYNIKDSLIKKHGRDWWEDVYSRLKHVYAAKERIKKIHSGPAVSAFITITFIGSEAANNERLKALRMIPRI
;
A
#
# COMPACT_ATOMS: atom_id res chain seq x y z
N MET A 1 13.50 10.75 18.20
CA MET A 1 12.68 10.83 16.97
C MET A 1 12.76 9.54 16.19
N GLU A 2 13.96 9.04 15.93
CA GLU A 2 14.19 7.77 15.23
C GLU A 2 13.36 6.58 15.78
N GLU A 3 13.31 6.39 17.09
CA GLU A 3 12.53 5.30 17.72
C GLU A 3 11.02 5.41 17.42
N LEU A 4 10.46 6.62 17.50
CA LEU A 4 9.07 6.87 17.15
C LEU A 4 8.81 6.62 15.66
N SER A 5 9.70 7.11 14.79
CA SER A 5 9.60 6.92 13.35
C SER A 5 9.63 5.43 12.98
N ARG A 6 10.47 4.63 13.66
CA ARG A 6 10.53 3.18 13.53
C ARG A 6 9.23 2.52 13.98
N LYS A 7 8.73 2.87 15.17
CA LYS A 7 7.45 2.36 15.69
C LYS A 7 6.28 2.69 14.76
N LEU A 8 6.23 3.90 14.20
CA LEU A 8 5.21 4.27 13.22
C LEU A 8 5.33 3.43 11.95
N SER A 9 6.55 3.20 11.46
CA SER A 9 6.77 2.42 10.24
C SER A 9 6.34 0.97 10.34
N GLU A 10 6.14 0.45 11.56
CA GLU A 10 5.65 -0.90 11.84
C GLU A 10 4.12 -1.01 11.83
N ILE A 11 3.39 0.10 11.78
CA ILE A 11 1.92 0.13 11.78
C ILE A 11 1.40 0.16 10.35
N ASP A 12 0.65 -0.87 9.95
CA ASP A 12 0.10 -1.00 8.59
C ASP A 12 -0.97 0.07 8.30
N GLU A 13 -1.79 0.41 9.30
CA GLU A 13 -2.88 1.37 9.19
C GLU A 13 -2.35 2.81 9.24
N LEU A 14 -1.90 3.33 8.11
CA LEU A 14 -1.35 4.70 7.98
C LEU A 14 -2.28 5.79 8.55
N GLU A 15 -3.60 5.60 8.48
CA GLU A 15 -4.59 6.55 9.00
C GLU A 15 -4.65 6.65 10.53
N THR A 16 -4.10 5.67 11.26
CA THR A 16 -4.09 5.64 12.74
C THR A 16 -2.82 6.25 13.32
N TRP A 17 -1.80 6.56 12.50
CA TRP A 17 -0.54 7.14 12.95
C TRP A 17 -0.71 8.42 13.79
N LYS A 18 -1.79 9.18 13.56
CA LYS A 18 -2.15 10.37 14.34
C LYS A 18 -2.40 10.06 15.83
N ASP A 19 -2.85 8.85 16.13
CA ASP A 19 -3.19 8.40 17.48
C ASP A 19 -1.92 8.03 18.27
N HIS A 20 -0.83 7.72 17.57
CA HIS A 20 0.47 7.38 18.15
C HIS A 20 1.39 8.58 18.38
N VAL A 21 0.98 9.77 17.96
CA VAL A 21 1.78 11.02 18.08
C VAL A 21 1.05 12.12 18.86
N GLN A 22 0.07 11.72 19.67
CA GLN A 22 -0.62 12.63 20.58
C GLN A 22 0.37 13.28 21.55
N GLY A 23 0.17 14.56 21.86
CA GLY A 23 1.07 15.34 22.73
C GLY A 23 2.31 15.93 22.04
N LEU A 24 2.68 15.46 20.84
CA LEU A 24 3.80 16.06 20.09
C LEU A 24 3.42 17.38 19.42
N SER A 25 4.39 18.28 19.27
CA SER A 25 4.24 19.51 18.50
C SER A 25 4.09 19.23 17.00
N ARG A 26 3.57 20.20 16.24
CA ARG A 26 3.37 20.07 14.78
C ARG A 26 4.67 19.72 14.03
N SER A 27 5.79 20.33 14.41
CA SER A 27 7.10 20.08 13.79
C SER A 27 7.60 18.67 14.09
N GLN A 28 7.47 18.21 15.34
CA GLN A 28 7.84 16.84 15.73
C GLN A 28 7.01 15.79 14.98
N ARG A 29 5.69 15.99 14.86
CA ARG A 29 4.83 15.08 14.08
C ARG A 29 5.24 15.02 12.62
N ALA A 30 5.50 16.18 12.01
CA ALA A 30 5.93 16.25 10.62
C ALA A 30 7.26 15.52 10.40
N GLN A 31 8.22 15.68 11.32
CA GLN A 31 9.50 14.98 11.26
C GLN A 31 9.34 13.47 11.44
N ALA A 32 8.53 13.01 12.41
CA ALA A 32 8.25 11.60 12.61
C ALA A 32 7.65 10.95 11.36
N TYR A 33 6.66 11.60 10.74
CA TYR A 33 6.03 11.09 9.51
C TYR A 33 6.99 11.07 8.33
N LYS A 34 7.85 12.09 8.20
CA LYS A 34 8.84 12.18 7.14
C LYS A 34 9.87 11.05 7.21
N GLU A 35 10.32 10.71 8.42
CA GLU A 35 11.29 9.62 8.65
C GLU A 35 10.63 8.24 8.56
N ALA A 36 9.40 8.08 9.05
CA ALA A 36 8.69 6.80 9.06
C ALA A 36 8.18 6.38 7.68
N GLN A 37 7.76 7.32 6.84
CA GLN A 37 7.15 7.03 5.53
C GLN A 37 8.01 6.13 4.62
N PRO A 38 9.30 6.41 4.35
CA PRO A 38 10.09 5.56 3.46
C PRO A 38 10.30 4.15 4.03
N LEU A 39 10.51 4.04 5.36
CA LEU A 39 10.64 2.75 6.04
C LEU A 39 9.36 1.92 5.88
N TRP A 40 8.21 2.57 6.07
CA TRP A 40 6.90 1.94 5.93
C TRP A 40 6.63 1.49 4.49
N VAL A 41 6.92 2.34 3.49
CA VAL A 41 6.71 2.01 2.07
C VAL A 41 7.57 0.82 1.66
N TYR A 42 8.86 0.85 2.00
CA TYR A 42 9.78 -0.26 1.73
C TYR A 42 9.26 -1.58 2.33
N ARG A 43 8.88 -1.55 3.61
CA ARG A 43 8.34 -2.74 4.31
C ARG A 43 7.07 -3.26 3.63
N MET A 44 6.10 -2.40 3.39
CA MET A 44 4.81 -2.80 2.83
C MET A 44 4.92 -3.35 1.40
N ILE A 45 5.86 -2.85 0.59
CA ILE A 45 6.17 -3.42 -0.73
C ILE A 45 6.84 -4.79 -0.58
N ARG A 46 7.85 -4.90 0.28
CA ARG A 46 8.58 -6.15 0.53
C ARG A 46 7.66 -7.26 1.06
N GLU A 47 6.72 -6.90 1.93
CA GLU A 47 5.68 -7.80 2.47
C GLU A 47 4.53 -8.03 1.47
N CYS A 48 4.62 -7.52 0.25
CA CYS A 48 3.62 -7.67 -0.81
C CYS A 48 2.22 -7.13 -0.47
N LYS A 49 2.12 -6.24 0.53
CA LYS A 49 0.88 -5.62 1.03
C LYS A 49 0.42 -4.40 0.22
N LEU A 50 1.32 -3.82 -0.58
CA LEU A 50 0.98 -2.77 -1.54
C LEU A 50 0.86 -3.34 -2.96
N TYR A 51 -0.30 -3.14 -3.56
CA TYR A 51 -0.62 -3.44 -4.96
C TYR A 51 -0.32 -2.21 -5.81
N LEU A 52 0.92 -2.07 -6.24
CA LEU A 52 1.39 -0.99 -7.11
C LEU A 52 1.89 -1.56 -8.44
N HIS A 53 1.81 -0.77 -9.50
CA HIS A 53 2.42 -1.13 -10.78
C HIS A 53 3.94 -1.35 -10.60
N PRO A 54 4.57 -2.37 -11.22
CA PRO A 54 6.00 -2.64 -11.05
C PRO A 54 6.92 -1.45 -11.35
N ASP A 55 6.66 -0.70 -12.43
CA ASP A 55 7.42 0.51 -12.75
C ASP A 55 7.34 1.59 -11.65
N VAL A 56 6.20 1.67 -10.93
CA VAL A 56 6.04 2.59 -9.81
C VAL A 56 6.90 2.15 -8.62
N ILE A 57 7.03 0.83 -8.40
CA ILE A 57 7.92 0.28 -7.37
C ILE A 57 9.38 0.59 -7.70
N ILE A 58 9.81 0.41 -8.96
CA ILE A 58 11.16 0.75 -9.41
C ILE A 58 11.44 2.25 -9.21
N GLN A 59 10.47 3.11 -9.51
CA GLN A 59 10.60 4.55 -9.27
C GLN A 59 10.73 4.88 -7.77
N LEU A 60 9.91 4.24 -6.91
CA LEU A 60 9.99 4.42 -5.47
C LEU A 60 11.36 3.99 -4.93
N GLU A 61 11.91 2.87 -5.38
CA GLU A 61 13.25 2.42 -5.01
C GLU A 61 14.31 3.46 -5.37
N GLY A 62 14.28 3.99 -6.61
CA GLY A 62 15.17 5.07 -7.04
C GLY A 62 14.99 6.39 -6.28
N GLN A 63 13.87 6.57 -5.59
CA GLN A 63 13.55 7.73 -4.73
C GLN A 63 13.83 7.47 -3.24
N ASN A 64 14.54 6.38 -2.90
CA ASN A 64 14.74 5.92 -1.52
C ASN A 64 13.42 5.75 -0.76
N TRP A 65 12.41 5.22 -1.46
CA TRP A 65 11.07 4.95 -0.96
C TRP A 65 10.29 6.19 -0.53
N LEU A 66 10.71 7.38 -0.96
CA LEU A 66 10.02 8.64 -0.70
C LEU A 66 8.98 8.93 -1.80
N PRO A 67 7.68 8.78 -1.54
CA PRO A 67 6.67 8.89 -2.58
C PRO A 67 6.38 10.35 -2.97
N SER A 68 6.27 10.59 -4.28
CA SER A 68 5.64 11.76 -4.90
C SER A 68 4.14 11.86 -4.58
N ASP A 69 3.48 12.96 -4.97
CA ASP A 69 2.03 13.11 -4.73
C ASP A 69 1.21 12.03 -5.45
N LEU A 70 1.54 11.72 -6.70
CA LEU A 70 0.88 10.66 -7.47
C LEU A 70 1.06 9.29 -6.80
N GLN A 71 2.28 8.96 -6.41
CA GLN A 71 2.56 7.69 -5.71
C GLN A 71 1.85 7.62 -4.36
N LYS A 72 1.68 8.73 -3.65
CA LYS A 72 0.86 8.76 -2.42
C LYS A 72 -0.59 8.37 -2.73
N ARG A 73 -1.18 8.89 -3.80
CA ARG A 73 -2.54 8.50 -4.23
C ARG A 73 -2.62 7.00 -4.52
N MET A 74 -1.64 6.46 -5.24
CA MET A 74 -1.53 5.02 -5.52
C MET A 74 -1.35 4.17 -4.25
N ILE A 75 -0.58 4.65 -3.28
CA ILE A 75 -0.45 3.95 -2.00
C ILE A 75 -1.81 3.91 -1.28
N TRP A 76 -2.57 5.02 -1.30
CA TRP A 76 -3.89 5.06 -0.66
C TRP A 76 -4.93 4.20 -1.39
N ASP A 77 -4.95 4.18 -2.72
CA ASP A 77 -5.84 3.26 -3.44
C ASP A 77 -5.50 1.80 -3.15
N SER A 78 -4.21 1.47 -3.02
CA SER A 78 -3.77 0.14 -2.66
C SER A 78 -4.23 -0.22 -1.25
N LEU A 79 -4.03 0.64 -0.26
CA LEU A 79 -4.43 0.39 1.13
C LEU A 79 -5.93 0.13 1.27
N ILE A 80 -6.74 0.91 0.55
CA ILE A 80 -8.20 0.75 0.54
C ILE A 80 -8.57 -0.53 -0.22
N GLY A 81 -7.95 -0.75 -1.38
CA GLY A 81 -8.26 -1.86 -2.26
C GLY A 81 -7.85 -3.23 -1.69
N SER A 82 -6.79 -3.25 -0.88
CA SER A 82 -6.25 -4.45 -0.24
C SER A 82 -6.95 -4.83 1.05
N ASP A 83 -7.79 -3.96 1.63
CA ASP A 83 -8.47 -4.25 2.88
C ASP A 83 -9.55 -5.33 2.71
N GLU A 84 -9.45 -6.39 3.51
CA GLU A 84 -10.37 -7.52 3.55
C GLU A 84 -11.07 -7.66 4.90
N SER A 85 -10.83 -6.71 5.81
CA SER A 85 -11.51 -6.67 7.09
C SER A 85 -13.02 -6.53 6.91
N TYR A 86 -13.76 -7.08 7.87
CA TYR A 86 -15.21 -6.94 7.95
C TYR A 86 -15.66 -5.46 7.88
N ASN A 87 -14.84 -4.55 8.41
CA ASN A 87 -15.11 -3.12 8.47
C ASN A 87 -14.49 -2.32 7.32
N SER A 88 -13.98 -2.96 6.26
CA SER A 88 -13.29 -2.32 5.13
C SER A 88 -14.06 -1.13 4.54
N LYS A 89 -15.38 -1.26 4.36
CA LYS A 89 -16.24 -0.13 3.90
C LYS A 89 -16.22 1.05 4.87
N LYS A 90 -16.37 0.80 6.17
CA LYS A 90 -16.36 1.85 7.20
C LYS A 90 -14.99 2.53 7.27
N ARG A 91 -13.92 1.73 7.19
CA ARG A 91 -12.54 2.24 7.16
C ARG A 91 -12.30 3.11 5.93
N MET A 92 -12.74 2.69 4.75
CA MET A 92 -12.66 3.48 3.52
C MET A 92 -13.34 4.84 3.66
N TYR A 93 -14.54 4.91 4.27
CA TYR A 93 -15.22 6.19 4.50
C TYR A 93 -14.43 7.10 5.45
N ASN A 94 -13.87 6.56 6.55
CA ASN A 94 -13.02 7.33 7.47
C ASN A 94 -11.76 7.87 6.78
N ILE A 95 -11.14 7.06 5.91
CA ILE A 95 -9.99 7.46 5.10
C ILE A 95 -10.41 8.55 4.11
N LYS A 96 -11.50 8.36 3.37
CA LYS A 96 -12.06 9.34 2.44
C LYS A 96 -12.24 10.70 3.11
N ASP A 97 -12.92 10.76 4.24
CA ASP A 97 -13.20 12.02 4.93
C ASP A 97 -11.91 12.71 5.37
N SER A 98 -10.93 11.93 5.83
CA SER A 98 -9.61 12.42 6.22
C SER A 98 -8.82 12.97 5.02
N LEU A 99 -8.88 12.28 3.88
CA LEU A 99 -8.20 12.69 2.64
C LEU A 99 -8.83 13.94 2.04
N ILE A 100 -10.16 14.00 1.95
CA ILE A 100 -10.89 15.18 1.45
C ILE A 100 -10.56 16.40 2.32
N LYS A 101 -10.55 16.25 3.65
CA LYS A 101 -10.21 17.34 4.56
C LYS A 101 -8.78 17.85 4.37
N LYS A 102 -7.84 16.97 3.99
CA LYS A 102 -6.41 17.29 3.89
C LYS A 102 -5.98 17.78 2.50
N HIS A 103 -6.56 17.21 1.44
CA HIS A 103 -6.11 17.37 0.07
C HIS A 103 -7.20 17.85 -0.91
N GLY A 104 -8.47 17.87 -0.49
CA GLY A 104 -9.60 18.25 -1.34
C GLY A 104 -10.26 17.06 -2.05
N ARG A 105 -11.40 17.34 -2.72
CA ARG A 105 -12.23 16.32 -3.39
C ARG A 105 -11.53 15.71 -4.60
N ASP A 106 -10.88 16.51 -5.44
CA ASP A 106 -10.20 16.05 -6.65
C ASP A 106 -9.12 15.01 -6.36
N TRP A 107 -8.40 15.18 -5.23
CA TRP A 107 -7.38 14.24 -4.79
C TRP A 107 -8.00 12.87 -4.42
N TRP A 108 -9.16 12.88 -3.76
CA TRP A 108 -9.92 11.67 -3.45
C TRP A 108 -10.50 11.01 -4.70
N GLU A 109 -11.03 11.77 -5.65
CA GLU A 109 -11.62 11.23 -6.87
C GLU A 109 -10.58 10.47 -7.71
N ASP A 110 -9.34 10.96 -7.76
CA ASP A 110 -8.24 10.24 -8.40
C ASP A 110 -7.97 8.89 -7.71
N VAL A 111 -7.83 8.87 -6.38
CA VAL A 111 -7.68 7.62 -5.60
C VAL A 111 -8.84 6.66 -5.86
N TYR A 112 -10.07 7.15 -5.79
CA TYR A 112 -11.27 6.34 -5.95
C TYR A 112 -11.38 5.73 -7.35
N SER A 113 -11.02 6.49 -8.39
CA SER A 113 -11.07 6.02 -9.78
C SER A 113 -10.14 4.83 -10.07
N ARG A 114 -9.05 4.70 -9.30
CA ARG A 114 -8.03 3.64 -9.42
C ARG A 114 -8.42 2.35 -8.71
N LEU A 115 -9.30 2.41 -7.70
CA LEU A 115 -9.67 1.24 -6.87
C LEU A 115 -10.13 0.03 -7.67
N LYS A 116 -10.86 0.23 -8.77
CA LYS A 116 -11.33 -0.88 -9.63
C LYS A 116 -10.19 -1.75 -10.14
N HIS A 117 -9.04 -1.14 -10.45
CA HIS A 117 -7.87 -1.84 -10.95
C HIS A 117 -7.16 -2.59 -9.83
N VAL A 118 -7.08 -1.98 -8.65
CA VAL A 118 -6.53 -2.63 -7.44
C VAL A 118 -7.35 -3.85 -7.06
N TYR A 119 -8.68 -3.75 -7.06
CA TYR A 119 -9.56 -4.89 -6.80
C TYR A 119 -9.36 -6.01 -7.82
N ALA A 120 -9.30 -5.67 -9.11
CA ALA A 120 -9.06 -6.65 -10.16
C ALA A 120 -7.70 -7.36 -10.00
N ALA A 121 -6.63 -6.61 -9.69
CA ALA A 121 -5.31 -7.15 -9.44
C ALA A 121 -5.30 -8.08 -8.21
N LYS A 122 -5.90 -7.64 -7.09
CA LYS A 122 -6.03 -8.43 -5.86
C LYS A 122 -6.72 -9.77 -6.11
N GLU A 123 -7.86 -9.76 -6.81
CA GLU A 123 -8.60 -10.98 -7.11
C GLU A 123 -7.82 -11.94 -8.01
N ARG A 124 -6.99 -11.43 -8.94
CA ARG A 124 -6.07 -12.28 -9.71
C ARG A 124 -4.95 -12.85 -8.85
N ILE A 125 -4.36 -12.05 -7.97
CA ILE A 125 -3.27 -12.49 -7.07
C ILE A 125 -3.77 -13.60 -6.13
N LYS A 126 -4.98 -13.48 -5.59
CA LYS A 126 -5.60 -14.54 -4.77
C LYS A 126 -5.69 -15.88 -5.48
N LYS A 127 -6.02 -15.85 -6.78
CA LYS A 127 -6.19 -17.06 -7.60
C LYS A 127 -4.88 -17.78 -7.89
N ILE A 128 -3.72 -17.16 -7.67
CA ILE A 128 -2.41 -17.81 -7.83
C ILE A 128 -2.28 -19.02 -6.88
N HIS A 129 -2.82 -18.89 -5.67
CA HIS A 129 -2.83 -19.94 -4.66
C HIS A 129 -4.14 -20.75 -4.67
N SER A 130 -4.66 -21.08 -5.85
CA SER A 130 -5.93 -21.82 -6.00
C SER A 130 -5.79 -23.29 -5.60
N GLY A 131 -5.78 -23.54 -4.29
CA GLY A 131 -5.84 -24.85 -3.67
C GLY A 131 -4.53 -25.29 -2.97
N PRO A 132 -4.62 -26.29 -2.06
CA PRO A 132 -3.46 -26.74 -1.28
C PRO A 132 -2.32 -27.30 -2.13
N ALA A 133 -2.63 -28.07 -3.19
CA ALA A 133 -1.63 -28.68 -4.06
C ALA A 133 -0.81 -27.62 -4.84
N VAL A 134 -1.49 -26.62 -5.41
CA VAL A 134 -0.85 -25.51 -6.12
C VAL A 134 0.00 -24.69 -5.14
N SER A 135 -0.53 -24.39 -3.96
CA SER A 135 0.22 -23.66 -2.92
C SER A 135 1.47 -24.41 -2.45
N ALA A 136 1.37 -25.72 -2.25
CA ALA A 136 2.51 -26.56 -1.88
C ALA A 136 3.57 -26.59 -2.99
N PHE A 137 3.15 -26.74 -4.26
CA PHE A 137 4.06 -26.69 -5.41
C PHE A 137 4.80 -25.35 -5.51
N ILE A 138 4.09 -24.22 -5.37
CA ILE A 138 4.69 -22.87 -5.37
C ILE A 138 5.71 -22.71 -4.25
N THR A 139 5.40 -23.21 -3.06
CA THR A 139 6.23 -23.03 -1.87
C THR A 139 7.51 -23.89 -1.92
N ILE A 140 7.41 -25.11 -2.45
CA ILE A 140 8.48 -26.10 -2.40
C ILE A 140 9.42 -26.00 -3.61
N THR A 141 8.93 -25.49 -4.75
CA THR A 141 9.69 -25.49 -6.01
C THR A 141 10.07 -24.10 -6.48
N PHE A 142 11.28 -23.98 -7.02
CA PHE A 142 11.77 -22.74 -7.63
C PHE A 142 10.89 -22.32 -8.82
N ILE A 143 10.56 -23.25 -9.72
CA ILE A 143 9.74 -22.99 -10.92
C ILE A 143 8.33 -22.55 -10.53
N GLY A 144 7.73 -23.17 -9.51
CA GLY A 144 6.43 -22.75 -8.99
C GLY A 144 6.45 -21.34 -8.39
N SER A 145 7.48 -21.02 -7.60
CA SER A 145 7.70 -19.68 -7.06
C SER A 145 7.86 -18.62 -8.17
N GLU A 146 8.67 -18.91 -9.18
CA GLU A 146 8.90 -18.00 -10.31
C GLU A 146 7.62 -17.80 -11.14
N ALA A 147 6.89 -18.87 -11.43
CA ALA A 147 5.61 -18.79 -12.14
C ALA A 147 4.57 -17.96 -11.37
N ALA A 148 4.47 -18.17 -10.05
CA ALA A 148 3.60 -17.38 -9.19
C ALA A 148 3.97 -15.89 -9.18
N ASN A 149 5.27 -15.59 -9.10
CA ASN A 149 5.76 -14.21 -9.16
C ASN A 149 5.44 -13.55 -10.52
N ASN A 150 5.61 -14.29 -11.63
CA ASN A 150 5.27 -13.79 -12.97
C ASN A 150 3.77 -13.47 -13.10
N GLU A 151 2.89 -14.33 -12.58
CA GLU A 151 1.44 -14.07 -12.56
C GLU A 151 1.09 -12.88 -11.65
N ARG A 152 1.76 -12.74 -10.50
CA ARG A 152 1.61 -11.55 -9.64
C ARG A 152 2.00 -10.29 -10.40
N LEU A 153 3.15 -10.27 -11.08
CA LEU A 153 3.59 -9.11 -11.86
C LEU A 153 2.62 -8.76 -12.99
N LYS A 154 2.06 -9.77 -13.68
CA LYS A 154 1.00 -9.55 -14.68
C LYS A 154 -0.26 -8.93 -14.08
N ALA A 155 -0.68 -9.39 -12.89
CA ALA A 155 -1.82 -8.81 -12.19
C ALA A 155 -1.56 -7.35 -11.78
N LEU A 156 -0.38 -7.04 -11.23
CA LEU A 156 -0.01 -5.68 -10.84
C LEU A 156 0.09 -4.71 -12.02
N ARG A 157 0.49 -5.18 -13.20
CA ARG A 157 0.51 -4.38 -14.45
C ARG A 157 -0.87 -3.94 -14.92
N MET A 158 -1.96 -4.46 -14.35
CA MET A 158 -3.32 -3.97 -14.61
C MET A 158 -3.61 -2.63 -13.93
N ILE A 159 -2.81 -2.25 -12.93
CA ILE A 159 -2.95 -1.00 -12.19
C ILE A 159 -2.30 0.12 -13.01
N PRO A 160 -3.02 1.19 -13.36
CA PRO A 160 -2.46 2.29 -14.13
C PRO A 160 -1.25 2.92 -13.45
N ARG A 161 -0.23 3.24 -14.25
CA ARG A 161 0.99 3.95 -13.80
C ARG A 161 0.86 5.47 -13.77
N ILE A 162 -0.22 6.02 -14.34
CA ILE A 162 -0.55 7.46 -14.42
C ILE A 162 -1.99 7.64 -14.01
#